data_AF-A0A1A8F3S4-F1
#
_entry.id   AF-A0A1A8F3S4-F1
#
_cell.length_a   1.000
_cell.length_b   1.000
_cell.length_c   1.000
_cell.angle_alpha   90.00
_cell.angle_beta   90.00
_cell.angle_gamma   90.00
#
_symmetry.space_group_name_H-M   'P 1'
#
loop_
_entity.id
_entity.type
_entity.pdbx_description
1 polymer ?
#
loop_
_entity_poly.entity_id
_entity_poly.type
_entity_poly.pdbx_seq_one_letter_code
_entity_poly.pdbx_strand_id
1 'polypeptide(L)'
;SQISVGEQCNFPRAVGNFFGYSCVPGIKDLQHDPKGNNPKNLCEACIGDENDRHICANSHRERHYGESGALRCVAENLGDVAFVKHT
;
A
#
# COMPACT_ATOMS: atom_id res chain seq x y z
N SER A 1 -22.60 14.35 18.42
CA SER A 1 -21.53 13.46 17.95
C SER A 1 -20.28 14.26 17.75
N GLN A 2 -19.32 14.17 18.68
CA GLN A 2 -18.10 14.97 18.62
C GLN A 2 -17.03 14.15 17.90
N ILE A 3 -16.82 14.43 16.62
CA ILE A 3 -15.66 13.91 15.89
C ILE A 3 -14.48 14.76 16.34
N SER A 4 -13.58 14.15 17.11
CA SER A 4 -12.31 14.74 17.52
C SER A 4 -11.50 15.16 16.29
N VAL A 5 -11.04 16.40 16.26
CA VAL A 5 -10.23 17.00 15.19
C VAL A 5 -8.86 16.29 15.02
N GLY A 6 -8.52 15.32 15.89
CA GLY A 6 -7.34 14.46 15.73
C GLY A 6 -7.55 13.17 14.92
N GLU A 7 -8.79 12.78 14.62
CA GLU A 7 -9.10 11.55 13.86
C GLU A 7 -9.31 11.80 12.36
N GLN A 8 -9.42 13.07 11.95
CA GLN A 8 -9.80 13.47 10.58
C GLN A 8 -8.67 13.36 9.53
N CYS A 9 -7.43 13.06 9.90
CA CYS A 9 -6.28 12.99 8.97
C CYS A 9 -5.56 11.62 8.93
N ASN A 10 -6.16 10.54 9.44
CA ASN A 10 -5.58 9.20 9.28
C ASN A 10 -5.94 8.63 7.90
N PHE A 11 -5.28 9.16 6.86
CA PHE A 11 -5.47 8.74 5.48
C PHE A 11 -5.20 7.25 5.25
N PRO A 12 -4.14 6.63 5.80
CA PRO A 12 -3.92 5.19 5.65
C PRO A 12 -5.13 4.37 6.15
N ARG A 13 -5.72 4.74 7.29
CA ARG A 13 -6.94 4.09 7.80
C ARG A 13 -8.15 4.32 6.90
N ALA A 14 -8.35 5.53 6.39
CA ALA A 14 -9.45 5.82 5.48
C ALA A 14 -9.34 5.02 4.18
N VAL A 15 -8.14 4.96 3.58
CA VAL A 15 -7.86 4.20 2.36
C VAL A 15 -8.03 2.70 2.60
N GLY A 16 -7.51 2.17 3.72
CA GLY A 16 -7.66 0.76 4.07
C GLY A 16 -9.10 0.36 4.40
N ASN A 17 -9.97 1.30 4.79
CA ASN A 17 -11.40 1.03 4.92
C ASN A 17 -12.14 1.07 3.57
N PHE A 18 -11.62 1.82 2.59
CA PHE A 18 -12.25 1.98 1.28
C PHE A 18 -11.90 0.82 0.33
N PHE A 19 -10.63 0.42 0.28
CA PHE A 19 -10.16 -0.70 -0.55
C PHE A 19 -10.06 -1.98 0.29
N GLY A 20 -10.53 -3.11 -0.26
CA GLY A 20 -10.47 -4.40 0.43
C GLY A 20 -9.03 -4.85 0.70
N TYR A 21 -8.20 -4.86 -0.34
CA TYR A 21 -6.76 -5.10 -0.29
C TYR A 21 -6.05 -4.12 -1.24
N SER A 22 -4.77 -3.86 -0.98
CA SER A 22 -3.95 -2.96 -1.80
C SER A 22 -2.48 -3.34 -1.71
N CYS A 23 -1.68 -2.82 -2.64
CA CYS A 23 -0.23 -2.80 -2.51
C CYS A 23 0.24 -1.34 -2.47
N VAL A 24 0.66 -0.89 -1.28
CA VAL A 24 1.18 0.45 -1.02
C VAL A 24 2.58 0.34 -0.43
N PRO A 25 3.61 0.15 -1.27
CA PRO A 25 4.98 -0.04 -0.80
C PRO A 25 5.47 1.09 0.12
N GLY A 26 6.06 0.73 1.26
CA GLY A 26 6.59 1.67 2.25
C GLY A 26 5.58 2.18 3.28
N ILE A 27 4.29 1.83 3.17
CA ILE A 27 3.26 2.29 4.10
C ILE A 27 3.45 1.76 5.53
N LYS A 28 4.32 0.77 5.71
CA LYS A 28 4.68 0.16 7.00
C LYS A 28 6.05 0.57 7.52
N ASP A 29 6.79 1.37 6.75
CA ASP A 29 8.09 1.87 7.18
C ASP A 29 7.92 2.81 8.37
N LEU A 30 8.90 2.89 9.27
CA LEU A 30 8.86 3.76 10.45
C LEU A 30 8.58 5.24 10.14
N GLN A 31 8.91 5.69 8.93
CA GLN A 31 8.63 7.05 8.46
C GLN A 31 7.13 7.29 8.21
N HIS A 32 6.39 6.28 7.73
CA HIS A 32 4.97 6.37 7.37
C HIS A 32 4.03 5.71 8.38
N ASP A 33 4.54 4.76 9.17
CA ASP A 33 3.82 4.07 10.24
C ASP A 33 4.61 4.09 11.56
N PRO A 34 4.97 5.28 12.10
CA PRO A 34 5.77 5.37 13.32
C PRO A 34 5.08 4.74 14.54
N LYS A 35 3.75 4.55 14.49
CA LYS A 35 2.93 3.94 15.54
C LYS A 35 2.56 2.49 15.26
N GLY A 36 2.92 1.93 14.10
CA GLY A 36 2.59 0.56 13.69
C GLY A 36 1.09 0.30 13.55
N ASN A 37 0.28 1.33 13.30
CA ASN A 37 -1.18 1.28 13.30
C ASN A 37 -1.82 1.46 11.91
N ASN A 38 -1.04 1.57 10.84
CA ASN A 38 -1.61 1.55 9.50
C ASN A 38 -2.35 0.22 9.24
N PRO A 39 -3.37 0.18 8.39
CA PRO A 39 -4.06 -1.08 8.09
C PRO A 39 -3.13 -2.11 7.43
N LYS A 40 -3.33 -3.41 7.75
CA LYS A 40 -2.53 -4.50 7.17
C LYS A 40 -2.85 -4.74 5.70
N ASN A 41 -4.11 -4.55 5.33
CA ASN A 41 -4.61 -4.74 3.97
C ASN A 41 -3.99 -3.80 2.93
N LEU A 42 -3.30 -2.73 3.35
CA LEU A 42 -2.53 -1.88 2.46
C LEU A 42 -1.26 -2.55 1.88
N CYS A 43 -0.87 -3.71 2.41
CA CYS A 43 0.26 -4.49 1.90
C CYS A 43 -0.15 -5.90 1.42
N GLU A 44 -1.44 -6.26 1.45
CA GLU A 44 -1.89 -7.63 1.19
C GLU A 44 -1.79 -8.04 -0.29
N ALA A 45 -1.79 -7.08 -1.21
CA ALA A 45 -1.56 -7.36 -2.64
C ALA A 45 -0.09 -7.27 -3.05
N CYS A 46 0.80 -6.88 -2.14
CA CYS A 46 2.24 -6.84 -2.42
C CYS A 46 2.85 -8.24 -2.36
N ILE A 47 3.88 -8.50 -3.16
CA ILE A 47 4.41 -9.87 -3.36
C ILE A 47 5.90 -10.03 -3.06
N GLY A 48 6.60 -8.94 -2.73
CA GLY A 48 8.02 -8.97 -2.42
C GLY A 48 8.90 -9.38 -3.60
N ASP A 49 10.08 -9.89 -3.27
CA ASP A 49 11.05 -10.41 -4.23
C ASP A 49 10.71 -11.85 -4.67
N GLU A 50 11.58 -12.47 -5.47
CA GLU A 50 11.37 -13.85 -5.96
C GLU A 50 11.37 -14.92 -4.86
N ASN A 51 11.78 -14.56 -3.64
CA ASN A 51 11.81 -15.46 -2.48
C ASN A 51 10.79 -15.03 -1.42
N ASP A 52 9.77 -14.25 -1.82
CA ASP A 52 8.72 -13.70 -0.94
C ASP A 52 9.27 -12.87 0.24
N ARG A 53 10.45 -12.26 0.07
CA ARG A 53 11.02 -11.32 1.05
C ARG A 53 10.77 -9.89 0.61
N HIS A 54 10.97 -8.93 1.52
CA HIS A 54 10.81 -7.50 1.22
C HIS A 54 9.39 -7.14 0.72
N ILE A 55 8.38 -7.92 1.14
CA ILE A 55 6.98 -7.63 0.85
C ILE A 55 6.64 -6.23 1.34
N CYS A 56 6.05 -5.43 0.45
CA CYS A 56 5.65 -4.05 0.70
C CYS A 56 6.82 -3.09 1.01
N ALA A 57 8.06 -3.46 0.67
CA ALA A 57 9.22 -2.59 0.87
C ALA A 57 9.21 -1.40 -0.11
N ASN A 58 9.61 -0.22 0.36
CA ASN A 58 9.79 0.97 -0.48
C ASN A 58 11.07 0.90 -1.35
N SER A 59 11.17 -0.12 -2.20
CA SER A 59 12.29 -0.33 -3.11
C SER A 59 11.91 -1.33 -4.21
N HIS A 60 12.69 -1.39 -5.29
CA HIS A 60 12.53 -2.37 -6.38
C HIS A 60 12.67 -3.85 -5.95
N ARG A 61 12.97 -4.15 -4.68
CA ARG A 61 12.86 -5.51 -4.15
C ARG A 61 11.41 -5.96 -4.00
N GLU A 62 10.47 -5.02 -3.82
CA GLU A 62 9.05 -5.29 -4.00
C GLU A 62 8.74 -5.22 -5.50
N ARG A 63 8.29 -6.33 -6.09
CA ARG A 63 8.03 -6.41 -7.54
C ARG A 63 6.86 -5.53 -8.00
N HIS A 64 5.95 -5.16 -7.10
CA HIS A 64 4.88 -4.21 -7.37
C HIS A 64 5.25 -2.75 -7.06
N TYR A 65 6.53 -2.46 -6.82
CA TYR A 65 7.03 -1.11 -6.57
C TYR A 65 7.08 -0.22 -7.83
N GLY A 66 6.72 1.05 -7.67
CA GLY A 66 6.77 2.05 -8.74
C GLY A 66 5.65 1.87 -9.78
N GLU A 67 5.68 2.67 -10.84
CA GLU A 67 4.58 2.71 -11.83
C GLU A 67 4.44 1.40 -12.60
N SER A 68 5.56 0.85 -13.10
CA SER A 68 5.56 -0.45 -13.78
C SER A 68 5.12 -1.58 -12.85
N GLY A 69 5.51 -1.52 -11.56
CA GLY A 69 5.10 -2.49 -10.55
C GLY A 69 3.60 -2.41 -10.24
N ALA A 70 3.04 -1.21 -10.15
CA ALA A 70 1.61 -1.00 -9.94
C ALA A 70 0.78 -1.50 -11.14
N LEU A 71 1.22 -1.24 -12.37
CA LEU A 71 0.58 -1.81 -13.57
C LEU A 71 0.68 -3.34 -13.60
N ARG A 72 1.84 -3.89 -13.19
CA ARG A 72 2.02 -5.33 -13.05
C ARG A 72 1.08 -5.95 -12.02
N CYS A 73 0.85 -5.29 -10.88
CA CYS A 73 -0.09 -5.74 -9.85
C CYS A 73 -1.49 -6.03 -10.42
N VAL A 74 -2.01 -5.10 -11.23
CA VAL A 74 -3.29 -5.28 -11.92
C VAL A 74 -3.21 -6.34 -13.01
N ALA A 75 -2.13 -6.37 -13.80
CA ALA A 75 -1.94 -7.37 -14.85
C ALA A 75 -1.86 -8.82 -14.30
N GLU A 76 -1.37 -8.99 -13.07
CA GLU A 76 -1.33 -10.28 -12.35
C GLU A 76 -2.65 -10.60 -11.62
N ASN A 77 -3.70 -9.79 -11.79
CA ASN A 77 -5.01 -9.89 -11.11
C ASN A 77 -4.93 -9.82 -9.58
N LEU A 78 -3.92 -9.13 -9.04
CA LEU A 78 -3.76 -8.90 -7.60
C LEU A 78 -4.35 -7.55 -7.16
N GLY A 79 -4.86 -6.76 -8.10
CA GLY A 79 -5.62 -5.54 -7.86
C GLY A 79 -6.50 -5.19 -9.07
N ASP A 80 -7.56 -4.41 -8.83
CA ASP A 80 -8.51 -4.02 -9.88
C ASP A 80 -8.16 -2.69 -10.55
N VAL A 81 -7.39 -1.84 -9.86
CA VAL A 81 -7.06 -0.47 -10.28
C VAL A 81 -5.60 -0.15 -9.91
N ALA A 82 -4.90 0.55 -10.79
CA ALA A 82 -3.56 1.10 -10.54
C ALA A 82 -3.55 2.63 -10.70
N PHE A 83 -2.88 3.32 -9.79
CA PHE A 83 -2.70 4.77 -9.83
C PHE A 83 -1.28 5.10 -10.31
N VAL A 84 -1.14 5.55 -11.55
CA VAL A 84 0.15 5.87 -12.20
C VAL A 84 0.06 7.18 -12.99
N LYS A 85 1.18 7.81 -13.34
CA LYS A 85 1.17 9.01 -14.17
C LYS A 85 0.78 8.69 -15.61
N HIS A 86 0.26 9.72 -16.30
CA HIS A 86 0.20 9.74 -17.76
C HIS A 86 1.62 9.94 -18.33
N THR A 87 1.88 9.38 -19.50
CA THR A 87 3.18 9.50 -20.22
C THR A 87 3.52 10.93 -20.59
#